data_AF-A0A970BVL2-F1
#
_entry.id   AF-A0A970BVL2-F1
#
_cell.length_a   1.000
_cell.length_b   1.000
_cell.length_c   1.000
_cell.angle_alpha   90.00
_cell.angle_beta   90.00
_cell.angle_gamma   90.00
#
_symmetry.space_group_name_H-M   'P 1'
#
loop_
_entity.id
_entity.type
_entity.pdbx_description
1 polymer ?
#
loop_
_entity_poly.entity_id
_entity_poly.type
_entity_poly.pdbx_seq_one_letter_code
_entity_poly.pdbx_strand_id
1 'polypeptide(L)'
;LLRERSSGVVVGDALGQYEERLRSGYRGPRRAHLRRPLQPSTGRQLRTGRIVEGWAAVSVGLLMIGTVTLTLVYREHIILGLLAMLFLFALVEFSVRGRLMRFIDTVAIFLAWICGMVLVWEFFWTVVMVAIVSTGAYVIWANVRELRA
;
A
#
# COMPACT_ATOMS: atom_id res chain seq x y z
N LEU A 1 -21.93 0.21 47.03
CA LEU A 1 -21.45 0.14 48.43
C LEU A 1 -20.75 -1.20 48.77
N LEU A 2 -21.38 -2.38 48.62
CA LEU A 2 -20.71 -3.68 48.92
C LEU A 2 -19.49 -3.99 48.03
N ARG A 3 -19.56 -3.66 46.74
CA ARG A 3 -18.49 -3.91 45.75
C ARG A 3 -17.21 -3.08 46.01
N GLU A 4 -17.38 -1.92 46.63
CA GLU A 4 -16.29 -0.98 46.94
C GLU A 4 -15.50 -1.44 48.16
N ARG A 5 -16.20 -2.02 49.16
CA ARG A 5 -15.54 -2.66 50.31
C ARG A 5 -14.78 -3.93 49.92
N SER A 6 -15.33 -4.76 49.03
CA SER A 6 -14.60 -5.94 48.56
C SER A 6 -13.35 -5.57 47.76
N SER A 7 -13.40 -4.51 46.94
CA SER A 7 -12.21 -4.02 46.24
C SER A 7 -11.16 -3.45 47.20
N GLY A 8 -11.58 -2.73 48.25
CA GLY A 8 -10.66 -2.23 49.27
C GLY A 8 -9.93 -3.34 50.04
N VAL A 9 -10.64 -4.41 50.39
CA VAL A 9 -10.04 -5.59 51.08
C VAL A 9 -9.06 -6.32 50.17
N VAL A 10 -9.42 -6.54 48.90
CA VAL A 10 -8.55 -7.23 47.94
C VAL A 10 -7.29 -6.41 47.62
N VAL A 11 -7.39 -5.09 47.55
CA VAL A 11 -6.22 -4.20 47.37
C VAL A 11 -5.34 -4.19 48.62
N GLY A 12 -5.93 -4.19 49.82
CA GLY A 12 -5.20 -4.27 51.09
C GLY A 12 -4.36 -5.55 51.20
N ASP A 13 -4.96 -6.70 50.89
CA ASP A 13 -4.26 -8.00 50.91
C ASP A 13 -3.15 -8.07 49.85
N ALA A 14 -3.39 -7.51 48.65
CA ALA A 14 -2.38 -7.45 47.60
C ALA A 14 -1.18 -6.56 47.97
N LEU A 15 -1.43 -5.47 48.71
CA LEU A 15 -0.38 -4.58 49.23
C LEU A 15 0.41 -5.25 50.35
N GLY A 16 -0.25 -5.96 51.26
CA GLY A 16 0.41 -6.73 52.32
C GLY A 16 1.36 -7.79 51.75
N GLN A 17 0.90 -8.56 50.76
CA GLN A 17 1.75 -9.54 50.07
C GLN A 17 2.90 -8.89 49.29
N TYR A 18 2.73 -7.66 48.79
CA TYR A 18 3.79 -6.94 48.11
C TYR A 18 4.87 -6.43 49.08
N GLU A 19 4.47 -5.92 50.25
CA GLU A 19 5.39 -5.48 51.30
C GLU A 19 6.24 -6.65 51.83
N GLU A 20 5.62 -7.81 52.04
CA GLU A 20 6.30 -9.02 52.50
C GLU A 20 7.36 -9.50 51.49
N ARG A 21 7.07 -9.39 50.19
CA ARG A 21 8.03 -9.65 49.10
C ARG A 21 9.16 -8.62 49.05
N LEU A 22 8.89 -7.34 49.34
CA LEU A 22 9.95 -6.34 49.43
C LEU A 22 10.88 -6.60 50.63
N ARG A 23 10.31 -6.97 51.79
CA ARG A 23 11.08 -7.33 52.99
C ARG A 23 11.93 -8.58 52.81
N SER A 24 11.48 -9.54 51.98
CA SER A 24 12.26 -10.71 51.61
C SER A 24 13.39 -10.42 50.59
N GLY A 25 13.63 -9.14 50.26
CA GLY A 25 14.69 -8.72 49.33
C GLY A 25 14.33 -8.91 47.84
N TYR A 26 13.09 -9.27 47.52
CA TYR A 26 12.64 -9.48 46.15
C TYR A 26 12.40 -8.13 45.44
N ARG A 27 13.38 -7.67 44.65
CA ARG A 27 13.32 -6.40 43.91
C ARG A 27 12.48 -6.43 42.62
N GLY A 28 11.69 -7.49 42.41
CA GLY A 28 10.92 -7.69 41.19
C GLY A 28 11.77 -7.88 39.93
N PRO A 29 11.15 -8.20 38.79
CA PRO A 29 11.86 -8.29 37.52
C PRO A 29 12.32 -6.88 37.09
N ARG A 30 13.64 -6.65 36.92
CA ARG A 30 14.23 -5.35 36.52
C ARG A 30 13.63 -4.73 35.24
N ARG A 31 12.91 -5.53 34.45
CA ARG A 31 12.32 -5.16 33.15
C ARG A 31 10.81 -4.96 33.21
N ALA A 32 10.18 -5.05 34.38
CA ALA A 32 8.73 -4.87 34.53
C ALA A 32 8.24 -3.46 34.15
N HIS A 33 9.14 -2.46 34.17
CA HIS A 33 8.83 -1.09 33.74
C HIS A 33 8.82 -0.91 32.21
N LEU A 34 9.31 -1.88 31.44
CA LEU A 34 9.32 -1.79 29.97
C LEU A 34 7.95 -2.19 29.42
N ARG A 35 7.07 -1.20 29.27
CA ARG A 35 5.75 -1.34 28.64
C ARG A 35 5.81 -1.78 27.16
N ARG A 36 6.95 -1.56 26.52
CA ARG A 36 7.30 -2.07 25.18
C ARG A 36 8.75 -2.57 25.22
N PRO A 37 9.00 -3.88 25.27
CA PRO A 37 10.35 -4.40 25.09
C PRO A 37 10.81 -4.09 23.66
N LEU A 38 11.96 -3.43 23.51
CA LEU A 38 12.65 -3.36 22.22
C LEU A 38 13.04 -4.79 21.83
N GLN A 39 12.28 -5.39 20.91
CA GLN A 39 12.70 -6.64 20.29
C GLN A 39 13.90 -6.34 19.39
N PRO A 40 15.02 -7.06 19.52
CA PRO A 40 16.11 -6.97 18.56
C PRO A 40 15.55 -7.36 17.19
N SER A 41 15.77 -6.49 16.21
CA SER A 41 15.35 -6.67 14.82
C SER A 41 15.79 -8.06 14.33
N THR A 42 14.82 -8.88 13.96
CA THR A 42 15.03 -10.27 13.53
C THR A 42 15.99 -10.26 12.32
N GLY A 43 16.98 -11.16 12.28
CA GLY A 43 18.07 -11.13 11.26
C GLY A 43 17.63 -11.11 9.79
N ARG A 44 16.36 -11.45 9.50
CA ARG A 44 15.74 -11.30 8.17
C ARG A 44 15.56 -9.83 7.76
N GLN A 45 15.31 -8.92 8.70
CA GLN A 45 15.13 -7.48 8.48
C GLN A 45 16.47 -6.77 8.19
N LEU A 46 17.57 -7.24 8.77
CA LEU A 46 18.94 -6.74 8.51
C LEU A 46 19.47 -7.17 7.13
N ARG A 47 19.10 -8.36 6.63
CA ARG A 47 19.45 -8.77 5.25
C ARG A 47 18.69 -7.97 4.20
N THR A 48 17.42 -7.64 4.45
CA THR A 48 16.66 -6.72 3.58
C THR A 48 17.32 -5.34 3.53
N GLY A 49 17.88 -4.84 4.64
CA GLY A 49 18.62 -3.56 4.68
C GLY A 49 19.84 -3.52 3.75
N ARG A 50 20.69 -4.55 3.77
CA ARG A 50 21.88 -4.62 2.89
C ARG A 50 21.54 -4.76 1.40
N ILE A 51 20.47 -5.49 1.09
CA ILE A 51 19.98 -5.59 -0.29
C ILE A 51 19.49 -4.20 -0.72
N VAL A 52 18.72 -3.49 0.12
CA VAL A 52 18.26 -2.13 -0.16
C VAL A 52 19.42 -1.15 -0.40
N GLU A 53 20.51 -1.22 0.37
CA GLU A 53 21.71 -0.39 0.16
C GLU A 53 22.43 -0.70 -1.17
N GLY A 54 22.62 -1.98 -1.51
CA GLY A 54 23.24 -2.36 -2.77
C GLY A 54 22.40 -1.98 -4.00
N TRP A 55 21.08 -2.03 -3.88
CA TRP A 55 20.16 -1.71 -4.97
C TRP A 55 20.07 -0.21 -5.29
N ALA A 56 20.31 0.67 -4.31
CA ALA A 56 20.37 2.12 -4.57
C ALA A 56 21.55 2.50 -5.49
N ALA A 57 22.69 1.82 -5.37
CA ALA A 57 23.84 2.05 -6.24
C ALA A 57 23.61 1.52 -7.67
N VAL A 58 22.94 0.37 -7.80
CA VAL A 58 22.64 -0.26 -9.10
C VAL A 58 21.59 0.55 -9.88
N SER A 59 20.58 1.10 -9.19
CA SER A 59 19.50 1.83 -9.82
C SER A 59 19.97 3.16 -10.43
N VAL A 60 20.89 3.86 -9.76
CA VAL A 60 21.53 5.08 -10.27
C VAL A 60 22.38 4.79 -11.51
N GLY A 61 23.15 3.69 -11.49
CA GLY A 61 23.95 3.26 -12.65
C GLY A 61 23.08 2.90 -13.85
N LEU A 62 21.98 2.17 -13.62
CA LEU A 62 21.02 1.82 -14.66
C LEU A 62 20.30 3.05 -15.23
N LEU A 63 20.00 4.05 -14.38
CA LEU A 63 19.47 5.35 -14.81
C LEU A 63 20.47 6.11 -15.68
N MET A 64 21.76 6.08 -15.35
CA MET A 64 22.75 6.73 -16.22
C MET A 64 22.86 6.01 -17.57
N ILE A 65 22.98 4.67 -17.56
CA ILE A 65 23.18 3.88 -18.77
C ILE A 65 21.99 4.06 -19.72
N GLY A 66 20.76 3.88 -19.24
CA GLY A 66 19.58 4.03 -20.09
C GLY A 66 19.42 5.46 -20.62
N THR A 67 19.76 6.50 -19.84
CA THR A 67 19.65 7.90 -20.28
C THR A 67 20.63 8.16 -21.42
N VAL A 68 21.85 7.64 -21.31
CA VAL A 68 22.88 7.74 -22.34
C VAL A 68 22.47 6.95 -23.59
N THR A 69 22.00 5.71 -23.46
CA THR A 69 21.52 4.91 -24.59
C THR A 69 20.36 5.60 -25.31
N LEU A 70 19.42 6.17 -24.56
CA LEU A 70 18.26 6.86 -25.15
C LEU A 70 18.67 8.12 -25.92
N THR A 71 19.59 8.89 -25.36
CA THR A 71 20.14 10.09 -26.00
C THR A 71 20.87 9.75 -27.31
N LEU A 72 21.48 8.57 -27.39
CA LEU A 72 22.21 8.12 -28.58
C LEU A 72 21.31 7.54 -29.68
N VAL A 73 20.19 6.89 -29.32
CA VAL A 73 19.37 6.13 -30.28
C VAL A 73 18.14 6.90 -30.80
N TYR A 74 17.51 7.77 -29.99
CA TYR A 74 16.24 8.41 -30.35
C TYR A 74 16.20 9.91 -29.99
N ARG A 75 16.76 10.76 -30.86
CA ARG A 75 16.76 12.22 -30.67
C ARG A 75 15.38 12.88 -30.84
N GLU A 76 14.50 12.31 -31.67
CA GLU A 76 13.16 12.87 -31.93
C GLU A 76 12.11 12.49 -30.88
N HIS A 77 12.33 11.43 -30.09
CA HIS A 77 11.38 10.92 -29.09
C HIS A 77 11.98 10.82 -27.68
N ILE A 78 12.87 11.75 -27.33
CA ILE A 78 13.54 11.81 -26.01
C ILE A 78 12.53 11.80 -24.87
N ILE A 79 11.39 12.49 -25.01
CA ILE A 79 10.35 12.59 -23.97
C ILE A 79 9.69 11.23 -23.72
N LEU A 80 9.35 10.49 -24.78
CA LEU A 80 8.69 9.19 -24.66
C LEU A 80 9.66 8.15 -24.08
N GLY A 81 10.92 8.21 -24.48
CA GLY A 81 11.96 7.35 -23.93
C GLY A 81 12.28 7.64 -22.47
N LEU A 82 12.31 8.93 -22.06
CA LEU A 82 12.46 9.32 -20.66
C LEU A 82 11.30 8.77 -19.82
N LEU A 83 10.07 8.87 -20.31
CA LEU A 83 8.89 8.34 -19.64
C LEU A 83 8.98 6.81 -19.47
N ALA A 84 9.33 6.09 -20.54
CA ALA A 84 9.50 4.63 -20.51
C ALA A 84 10.62 4.20 -19.54
N MET A 85 11.70 4.97 -19.49
CA MET A 85 12.82 4.72 -18.60
C MET A 85 12.49 4.99 -17.13
N LEU A 86 11.75 6.06 -16.86
CA LEU A 86 11.27 6.40 -15.52
C LEU A 86 10.24 5.36 -15.04
N PHE A 87 9.42 4.85 -15.95
CA PHE A 87 8.51 3.73 -15.70
C PHE A 87 9.25 2.42 -15.39
N LEU A 88 10.28 2.08 -16.18
CA LEU A 88 11.14 0.92 -15.94
C LEU A 88 11.88 1.03 -14.60
N PHE A 89 12.41 2.21 -14.30
CA PHE A 89 13.07 2.49 -13.03
C PHE A 89 12.12 2.30 -11.84
N ALA A 90 10.90 2.85 -11.92
CA ALA A 90 9.87 2.63 -10.92
C ALA A 90 9.58 1.13 -10.76
N LEU A 91 9.39 0.40 -11.86
CA LEU A 91 9.12 -1.05 -11.86
C LEU A 91 10.22 -1.83 -11.11
N VAL A 92 11.48 -1.48 -11.35
CA VAL A 92 12.64 -2.08 -10.65
C VAL A 92 12.64 -1.71 -9.16
N GLU A 93 12.43 -0.44 -8.82
CA GLU A 93 12.47 0.03 -7.43
C GLU A 93 11.34 -0.55 -6.57
N PHE A 94 10.15 -0.72 -7.13
CA PHE A 94 9.01 -1.32 -6.44
C PHE A 94 9.13 -2.85 -6.31
N SER A 95 9.83 -3.51 -7.24
CA SER A 95 10.14 -4.95 -7.17
C SER A 95 10.98 -5.29 -5.94
N VAL A 96 11.95 -4.44 -5.59
CA VAL A 96 12.87 -4.68 -4.47
C VAL A 96 12.23 -4.43 -3.10
N ARG A 97 11.26 -3.51 -3.00
CA ARG A 97 10.59 -3.17 -1.72
C ARG A 97 9.52 -4.17 -1.26
N GLY A 98 9.37 -5.32 -1.91
CA GLY A 98 8.32 -6.30 -1.59
C GLY A 98 6.90 -5.76 -1.76
N ARG A 99 6.75 -4.69 -2.55
CA ARG A 99 5.48 -4.00 -2.86
C ARG A 99 5.05 -4.21 -4.30
N LEU A 100 5.66 -5.17 -5.00
CA LEU A 100 5.42 -5.48 -6.40
C LEU A 100 3.93 -5.66 -6.72
N MET A 101 3.18 -6.40 -5.88
CA MET A 101 1.73 -6.57 -6.05
C MET A 101 0.98 -5.22 -6.08
N ARG A 102 1.25 -4.31 -5.14
CA ARG A 102 0.60 -2.99 -5.09
C ARG A 102 0.99 -2.07 -6.24
N PHE A 103 2.20 -2.22 -6.77
CA PHE A 103 2.65 -1.44 -7.92
C PHE A 103 1.98 -1.92 -9.21
N ILE A 104 1.92 -3.24 -9.43
CA ILE A 104 1.22 -3.85 -10.56
C ILE A 104 -0.24 -3.40 -10.57
N ASP A 105 -0.92 -3.43 -9.42
CA ASP A 105 -2.31 -2.96 -9.32
C ASP A 105 -2.44 -1.47 -9.69
N THR A 106 -1.53 -0.62 -9.19
CA THR A 106 -1.56 0.83 -9.48
C THR A 106 -1.32 1.11 -10.96
N VAL A 107 -0.34 0.42 -11.57
CA VAL A 107 -0.05 0.51 -13.00
C VAL A 107 -1.22 0.00 -13.83
N ALA A 108 -1.81 -1.14 -13.46
CA ALA A 108 -2.95 -1.71 -14.17
C ALA A 108 -4.16 -0.78 -14.12
N ILE A 109 -4.44 -0.16 -12.96
CA ILE A 109 -5.50 0.84 -12.82
C ILE A 109 -5.21 2.05 -13.71
N PHE A 110 -3.99 2.57 -13.68
CA PHE A 110 -3.60 3.72 -14.50
C PHE A 110 -3.72 3.42 -16.00
N LEU A 111 -3.26 2.24 -16.42
CA LEU A 111 -3.34 1.78 -17.80
C LEU A 111 -4.79 1.52 -18.23
N ALA A 112 -5.64 0.98 -17.34
CA ALA A 112 -7.06 0.81 -17.58
C ALA A 112 -7.76 2.16 -17.78
N TRP A 113 -7.41 3.18 -16.97
CA TRP A 113 -7.89 4.54 -17.14
C TRP A 113 -7.46 5.15 -18.48
N ILE A 114 -6.18 5.03 -18.84
CA ILE A 114 -5.66 5.52 -20.13
C ILE A 114 -6.37 4.81 -21.28
N CYS A 115 -6.46 3.48 -21.22
CA CYS A 115 -7.11 2.68 -22.25
C CYS A 115 -8.59 3.07 -22.38
N GLY A 116 -9.30 3.21 -21.26
CA GLY A 116 -10.68 3.70 -21.22
C GLY A 116 -10.82 5.09 -21.82
N MET A 117 -9.90 6.01 -21.53
CA MET A 117 -9.90 7.37 -22.10
C MET A 117 -9.70 7.32 -23.62
N VAL A 118 -8.75 6.53 -24.10
CA VAL A 118 -8.48 6.34 -25.53
C VAL A 118 -9.71 5.74 -26.23
N LEU A 119 -10.34 4.73 -25.63
CA LEU A 119 -11.58 4.13 -26.13
C LEU A 119 -12.72 5.16 -26.23
N VAL A 120 -12.92 5.98 -25.19
CA VAL A 120 -13.96 7.03 -25.21
C VAL A 120 -13.67 8.09 -26.27
N TRP A 121 -12.40 8.48 -26.44
CA TRP A 121 -12.01 9.47 -27.44
C TRP A 121 -12.20 8.94 -28.86
N GLU A 122 -11.66 7.76 -29.15
CA GLU A 122 -11.71 7.15 -30.48
C GLU A 122 -13.13 6.75 -30.88
N PHE A 123 -13.86 6.12 -29.95
CA PHE A 123 -15.21 5.58 -30.20
C PHE A 123 -16.31 6.50 -29.69
N PHE A 124 -16.06 7.80 -29.55
CA PHE A 124 -17.00 8.75 -28.97
C PHE A 124 -18.40 8.65 -29.59
N TRP A 125 -18.47 8.65 -30.93
CA TRP A 125 -19.74 8.53 -31.66
C TRP A 125 -20.45 7.20 -31.45
N THR A 126 -19.70 6.10 -31.35
CA THR A 126 -20.26 4.77 -31.03
C THR A 126 -20.83 4.74 -29.62
N VAL A 127 -20.14 5.32 -28.64
CA VAL A 127 -20.62 5.43 -27.26
C VAL A 127 -21.93 6.23 -27.20
N VAL A 128 -21.99 7.37 -27.90
CA VAL A 128 -23.22 8.19 -28.02
C VAL A 128 -24.35 7.39 -28.65
N MET A 129 -24.08 6.66 -29.73
CA MET A 129 -25.09 5.84 -30.40
C MET A 129 -25.65 4.75 -29.46
N VAL A 130 -24.79 4.03 -28.75
CA VAL A 130 -25.18 3.02 -27.75
C VAL A 130 -26.02 3.65 -26.63
N ALA A 131 -25.66 4.85 -26.16
CA ALA A 131 -26.41 5.56 -25.13
C ALA A 131 -27.82 5.96 -25.63
N ILE A 132 -27.94 6.47 -26.85
CA ILE A 132 -29.24 6.82 -27.46
C ILE A 132 -30.10 5.56 -27.62
N VAL A 133 -29.54 4.49 -28.19
CA VAL A 133 -30.27 3.22 -28.38
C VAL A 133 -30.73 2.64 -27.04
N SER A 134 -29.86 2.67 -26.02
CA SER A 134 -30.21 2.20 -24.67
C SER A 134 -31.33 3.04 -24.04
N THR A 135 -31.31 4.36 -24.23
CA THR A 135 -32.36 5.26 -23.77
C THR A 135 -33.68 4.99 -24.48
N GLY A 136 -33.64 4.83 -25.81
CA GLY A 136 -34.83 4.47 -26.59
C GLY A 136 -35.42 3.13 -26.16
N ALA A 137 -34.58 2.12 -25.97
CA ALA A 137 -35.00 0.81 -25.46
C ALA A 137 -35.61 0.90 -24.06
N TYR A 138 -35.02 1.72 -23.17
CA TYR A 138 -35.55 1.97 -21.84
C TYR A 138 -36.95 2.60 -21.88
N VAL A 139 -37.17 3.61 -22.74
CA VAL A 139 -38.48 4.26 -22.90
C VAL A 139 -39.52 3.29 -23.43
N ILE A 140 -39.18 2.49 -24.44
CA ILE A 140 -40.10 1.48 -24.98
C ILE A 140 -40.48 0.47 -23.91
N TRP A 141 -39.50 -0.04 -23.15
CA TRP A 141 -39.75 -0.97 -22.06
C TRP A 141 -40.62 -0.37 -20.96
N ALA A 142 -40.37 0.89 -20.59
CA ALA A 142 -41.18 1.61 -19.61
C ALA A 142 -42.64 1.75 -20.07
N ASN A 143 -42.86 2.17 -21.32
CA ASN A 143 -44.20 2.30 -21.90
C ASN A 143 -44.94 0.96 -21.96
N VAL A 144 -44.28 -0.12 -22.38
CA VAL A 144 -44.90 -1.46 -22.42
C VAL A 144 -45.26 -1.95 -21.02
N ARG A 145 -44.40 -1.69 -20.03
CA ARG A 145 -44.69 -2.03 -18.63
C ARG A 145 -45.90 -1.26 -18.11
N GLU A 146 -46.03 0.01 -18.45
CA GLU A 146 -47.20 0.83 -18.07
C GLU A 146 -48.49 0.36 -18.74
N LEU A 147 -48.45 -0.10 -19.99
CA LEU A 147 -49.63 -0.65 -20.68
C LEU A 147 -50.07 -2.02 -20.15
N ARG A 148 -49.21 -2.73 -19.43
CA ARG A 148 -49.51 -4.05 -18.84
C ARG A 148 -50.06 -3.94 -17.41
N ALA A 149 -49.91 -2.78 -16.78
CA ALA A 149 -50.46 -2.46 -15.46
C ALA A 149 -51.90 -1.97 -15.59
#